data_AF-A0AA38ITP1-F1
#
_entry.id   AF-A0AA38ITP1-F1
#
_cell.length_a   1.000
_cell.length_b   1.000
_cell.length_c   1.000
_cell.angle_alpha   90.00
_cell.angle_beta   90.00
_cell.angle_gamma   90.00
#
_symmetry.space_group_name_H-M   'P 1'
#
loop_
_entity.id
_entity.type
_entity.pdbx_description
1 polymer ?
#
loop_
_entity_poly.entity_id
_entity_poly.type
_entity_poly.pdbx_seq_one_letter_code
_entity_poly.pdbx_strand_id
1 'polypeptide(L)'
;MWYKKIIIISTLIPLFNSQLYFPDEQTGGFKQMQNGREFAAASPVSPSFINNLTELRGTSVYEQYVDKIIASGVLKLTLDVQKALIASSPIDYNNIVYSPVNIAGALALVLLGSNGKTFEEVSTIMGLATGVDIQSKSQIVHEQFGRMLEKLQTTSGFDIGRQVNFATAIFVQNNYPIRQIYKHTAEAVYDSEVLNVDFASNPGAAQQIINAWVSERTKGKINDILGELPSGDTKVILASAMYFKAEWEKPFFDGTTKRKPFYTNGRHVKSDVMVEMMSNGGLFPYYKDRKLNCEIVGFPYKGNQTTMYVVIPNNSNKEKLKELEATLTTPEIDRLVSNVKYTGAIIIFPKMRIDTTIDLKKTLQMLGMKSLFDPSQSNLALLSPGIGAPVENPVIGDSYQNPISVGNTGNDVIIFSRSGAPVNCTQIFDPTSNVNTCEEVVNGTNTPQTVTYKKFGNKVGRRIERKITPRIAETLDNIRQYLNRQNDAEKFENPGLYADNVIHKVYMDITESGTEAAAATSVSLSRDGGRVTVRADVPFFFFIMHEETKTLLFWGSVNTPTPNFK
;
A
#
# COMPACT_ATOMS: atom_id res chain seq x y z
N MET A 1 32.71 33.25 -51.27
CA MET A 1 31.72 33.96 -50.43
C MET A 1 31.42 33.07 -49.23
N TRP A 2 32.13 33.25 -48.11
CA TRP A 2 31.65 33.96 -46.91
C TRP A 2 30.39 33.29 -46.28
N TYR A 3 30.57 32.45 -45.25
CA TYR A 3 30.40 32.72 -43.79
C TYR A 3 28.91 32.76 -43.36
N LYS A 4 28.38 32.03 -42.35
CA LYS A 4 28.75 31.91 -40.92
C LYS A 4 27.94 30.74 -40.29
N LYS A 5 28.61 29.80 -39.58
CA LYS A 5 28.77 29.66 -38.11
C LYS A 5 27.51 29.22 -37.34
N ILE A 6 27.55 28.01 -36.76
CA ILE A 6 27.47 27.77 -35.30
C ILE A 6 28.54 26.73 -34.95
N ILE A 7 29.16 26.93 -33.79
CA ILE A 7 30.46 26.44 -33.34
C ILE A 7 30.35 25.04 -32.71
N ILE A 8 31.22 24.13 -33.14
CA ILE A 8 31.59 22.90 -32.44
C ILE A 8 32.90 23.19 -31.72
N ILE A 9 32.92 23.13 -30.39
CA ILE A 9 34.16 22.91 -29.63
C ILE A 9 34.10 21.48 -29.11
N SER A 10 34.78 20.63 -29.86
CA SER A 10 35.32 19.36 -29.41
C SER A 10 36.55 19.67 -28.54
N THR A 11 36.53 19.22 -27.30
CA THR A 11 37.76 18.86 -26.58
C THR A 11 37.58 17.47 -26.01
N LEU A 12 38.31 16.55 -26.63
CA LEU A 12 38.60 15.19 -26.20
C LEU A 12 39.09 15.12 -24.74
N ILE A 13 38.46 14.30 -23.93
CA ILE A 13 39.08 13.57 -22.80
C ILE A 13 38.54 12.12 -22.87
N PRO A 14 39.37 11.07 -22.74
CA PRO A 14 38.99 9.71 -23.08
C PRO A 14 38.10 9.06 -22.01
N LEU A 15 37.00 8.45 -22.46
CA LEU A 15 36.21 7.48 -21.69
C LEU A 15 37.00 6.17 -21.56
N PHE A 16 37.87 6.05 -20.55
CA PHE A 16 38.38 4.76 -20.07
C PHE A 16 38.67 4.86 -18.57
N ASN A 17 37.68 4.48 -17.75
CA ASN A 17 37.80 3.82 -16.45
C ASN A 17 36.48 3.93 -15.67
N SER A 18 35.43 3.24 -16.14
CA SER A 18 34.31 2.89 -15.26
C SER A 18 34.77 1.72 -14.38
N GLN A 19 35.25 2.03 -13.18
CA GLN A 19 35.63 1.03 -12.18
C GLN A 19 34.36 0.50 -11.50
N LEU A 20 34.05 -0.78 -11.71
CA LEU A 20 32.93 -1.47 -11.07
C LEU A 20 33.35 -1.95 -9.68
N TYR A 21 32.55 -1.59 -8.68
CA TYR A 21 32.70 -2.02 -7.30
C TYR A 21 31.53 -2.91 -6.91
N PHE A 22 31.82 -4.05 -6.28
CA PHE A 22 30.81 -5.00 -5.81
C PHE A 22 30.89 -5.15 -4.28
N PRO A 23 29.74 -5.28 -3.58
CA PRO A 23 29.74 -5.60 -2.15
C PRO A 23 30.35 -6.99 -1.92
N ASP A 24 31.22 -7.12 -0.93
CA ASP A 24 31.79 -8.39 -0.48
C ASP A 24 31.05 -8.90 0.75
N GLU A 25 30.24 -9.96 0.57
CA GLU A 25 29.34 -10.49 1.61
C GLU A 25 30.08 -11.07 2.82
N GLN A 26 31.39 -11.35 2.74
CA GLN A 26 32.17 -11.86 3.87
C GLN A 26 32.84 -10.79 4.73
N THR A 27 33.11 -9.59 4.18
CA THR A 27 33.91 -8.55 4.87
C THR A 27 33.17 -7.23 5.08
N GLY A 28 32.00 -7.05 4.46
CA GLY A 28 31.22 -5.81 4.55
C GLY A 28 31.85 -4.62 3.82
N GLY A 29 32.92 -4.84 3.04
CA GLY A 29 33.59 -3.84 2.20
C GLY A 29 33.22 -3.97 0.72
N PHE A 30 33.77 -3.09 -0.13
CA PHE A 30 33.62 -3.15 -1.59
C PHE A 30 34.88 -3.73 -2.25
N LYS A 31 34.71 -4.70 -3.16
CA LYS A 31 35.77 -5.26 -4.01
C LYS A 31 35.78 -4.57 -5.37
N GLN A 32 36.97 -4.34 -5.91
CA GLN A 32 37.16 -3.71 -7.20
C GLN A 32 37.52 -4.75 -8.27
N MET A 33 36.85 -4.71 -9.42
CA MET A 33 37.21 -5.51 -10.59
C MET A 33 37.86 -4.65 -11.67
N GLN A 34 39.08 -5.03 -12.07
CA GLN A 34 39.73 -4.54 -13.29
C GLN A 34 40.20 -5.73 -14.13
N ASN A 35 39.80 -5.76 -15.41
CA ASN A 35 40.22 -6.77 -16.40
C ASN A 35 40.12 -8.23 -15.91
N GLY A 36 39.04 -8.56 -15.19
CA GLY A 36 38.74 -9.93 -14.76
C GLY A 36 39.60 -10.47 -13.61
N ARG A 37 40.29 -9.62 -12.84
CA ARG A 37 40.99 -10.01 -11.60
C ARG A 37 40.52 -9.20 -10.40
N GLU A 38 40.41 -9.85 -9.25
CA GLU A 38 40.01 -9.24 -7.97
C GLU A 38 41.20 -8.52 -7.30
N PHE A 39 40.99 -7.29 -6.83
CA PHE A 39 41.95 -6.55 -6.01
C PHE A 39 41.29 -6.07 -4.71
N ALA A 40 42.04 -6.11 -3.60
CA ALA A 40 41.63 -5.51 -2.34
C ALA A 40 41.74 -3.97 -2.46
N ALA A 41 40.65 -3.25 -2.15
CA ALA A 41 40.61 -1.80 -2.26
C ALA A 41 41.47 -1.13 -1.16
N ALA A 42 42.34 -0.19 -1.56
CA ALA A 42 43.15 0.58 -0.63
C ALA A 42 42.34 1.74 -0.01
N SER A 43 42.16 1.67 1.32
CA SER A 43 41.64 2.68 2.26
C SER A 43 40.20 3.22 2.05
N PRO A 44 39.42 3.41 3.13
CA PRO A 44 38.03 3.83 3.05
C PRO A 44 37.90 5.31 2.66
N VAL A 45 37.10 5.58 1.63
CA VAL A 45 36.64 6.94 1.30
C VAL A 45 35.73 7.42 2.43
N SER A 46 36.00 8.62 2.96
CA SER A 46 35.26 9.16 4.10
C SER A 46 33.79 9.46 3.75
N PRO A 47 32.82 9.13 4.64
CA PRO A 47 31.38 9.34 4.42
C PRO A 47 30.97 10.77 4.03
N SER A 48 31.77 11.77 4.40
CA SER A 48 31.54 13.19 4.10
C SER A 48 31.59 13.53 2.61
N PHE A 49 32.28 12.73 1.77
CA PHE A 49 32.43 13.05 0.35
C PHE A 49 31.21 12.60 -0.50
N ILE A 50 30.44 11.61 -0.02
CA ILE A 50 29.23 11.13 -0.72
C ILE A 50 28.03 12.07 -0.50
N ASN A 51 27.96 12.74 0.66
CA ASN A 51 26.85 13.64 0.99
C ASN A 51 26.88 14.96 0.21
N ASN A 52 28.07 15.47 -0.16
CA ASN A 52 28.18 16.78 -0.82
C ASN A 52 27.88 16.77 -2.33
N LEU A 53 27.83 15.60 -2.98
CA LEU A 53 27.51 15.50 -4.42
C LEU A 53 26.03 15.17 -4.69
N THR A 54 25.25 14.82 -3.65
CA THR A 54 23.86 14.35 -3.75
C THR A 54 22.80 15.41 -3.50
N GLU A 55 23.15 16.59 -2.97
CA GLU A 55 22.20 17.69 -2.72
C GLU A 55 21.67 18.38 -3.99
N LEU A 56 22.26 18.14 -5.17
CA LEU A 56 21.89 18.86 -6.39
C LEU A 56 20.93 18.10 -7.34
N ARG A 57 20.56 16.84 -7.07
CA ARG A 57 19.51 16.11 -7.82
C ARG A 57 18.82 15.04 -6.95
N GLY A 58 17.57 15.31 -6.57
CA GLY A 58 16.48 14.38 -6.17
C GLY A 58 16.79 13.04 -5.46
N THR A 59 16.23 12.87 -4.25
CA THR A 59 16.14 11.64 -3.41
C THR A 59 17.46 10.87 -3.18
N SER A 60 17.82 10.64 -1.92
CA SER A 60 19.08 9.96 -1.62
C SER A 60 19.08 8.50 -2.10
N VAL A 61 20.24 7.97 -2.49
CA VAL A 61 20.43 6.56 -2.91
C VAL A 61 19.86 5.57 -1.87
N TYR A 62 19.91 5.95 -0.60
CA TYR A 62 19.39 5.17 0.50
C TYR A 62 17.84 5.07 0.49
N GLU A 63 17.14 6.16 0.16
CA GLU A 63 15.67 6.15 0.04
C GLU A 63 15.22 5.24 -1.09
N GLN A 64 15.90 5.29 -2.24
CA GLN A 64 15.62 4.39 -3.37
C GLN A 64 15.88 2.91 -3.04
N TYR A 65 16.86 2.64 -2.16
CA TYR A 65 17.14 1.30 -1.67
C TYR A 65 16.02 0.80 -0.75
N VAL A 66 15.53 1.64 0.17
CA VAL A 66 14.43 1.29 1.08
C VAL A 66 13.11 1.08 0.31
N ASP A 67 12.80 1.92 -0.68
CA ASP A 67 11.62 1.75 -1.55
C ASP A 67 11.62 0.36 -2.21
N LYS A 68 12.77 -0.10 -2.70
CA LYS A 68 12.93 -1.44 -3.29
C LYS A 68 12.71 -2.55 -2.26
N ILE A 69 13.27 -2.42 -1.06
CA ILE A 69 13.07 -3.40 0.02
C ILE A 69 11.60 -3.52 0.36
N ILE A 70 10.89 -2.39 0.49
CA ILE A 70 9.46 -2.39 0.80
C ILE A 70 8.66 -3.05 -0.33
N ALA A 71 8.91 -2.67 -1.58
CA ALA A 71 8.22 -3.27 -2.74
C ALA A 71 8.48 -4.78 -2.85
N SER A 72 9.75 -5.21 -2.68
CA SER A 72 10.11 -6.63 -2.66
C SER A 72 9.51 -7.37 -1.46
N GLY A 73 9.45 -6.73 -0.29
CA GLY A 73 8.80 -7.26 0.91
C GLY A 73 7.30 -7.48 0.70
N VAL A 74 6.60 -6.50 0.09
CA VAL A 74 5.18 -6.63 -0.28
C VAL A 74 4.98 -7.77 -1.29
N LEU A 75 5.85 -7.90 -2.30
CA LEU A 75 5.77 -9.00 -3.27
C LEU A 75 6.02 -10.36 -2.59
N LYS A 76 7.01 -10.47 -1.72
CA LYS A 76 7.26 -11.69 -0.94
C LYS A 76 6.06 -12.04 -0.06
N LEU A 77 5.53 -11.07 0.69
CA LEU A 77 4.33 -11.21 1.51
C LEU A 77 3.15 -11.70 0.66
N THR A 78 2.97 -11.16 -0.54
CA THR A 78 1.93 -11.60 -1.49
C THR A 78 2.05 -13.10 -1.76
N LEU A 79 3.24 -13.56 -2.16
CA LEU A 79 3.44 -14.97 -2.49
C LEU A 79 3.29 -15.89 -1.27
N ASP A 80 3.74 -15.45 -0.10
CA ASP A 80 3.62 -16.22 1.15
C ASP A 80 2.14 -16.33 1.59
N VAL A 81 1.40 -15.21 1.58
CA VAL A 81 -0.05 -15.18 1.86
C VAL A 81 -0.80 -16.04 0.85
N GLN A 82 -0.48 -15.94 -0.44
CA GLN A 82 -1.11 -16.76 -1.47
C GLN A 82 -0.91 -18.25 -1.23
N LYS A 83 0.33 -18.68 -0.96
CA LYS A 83 0.65 -20.08 -0.66
C LYS A 83 -0.10 -20.57 0.59
N ALA A 84 -0.16 -19.77 1.64
CA ALA A 84 -0.89 -20.11 2.85
C ALA A 84 -2.41 -20.22 2.61
N LEU A 85 -3.00 -19.28 1.87
CA LEU A 85 -4.41 -19.33 1.50
C LEU A 85 -4.73 -20.57 0.66
N ILE A 86 -3.91 -20.86 -0.35
CA ILE A 86 -4.05 -22.07 -1.19
C ILE A 86 -3.94 -23.36 -0.35
N ALA A 87 -2.98 -23.41 0.59
CA ALA A 87 -2.77 -24.58 1.45
C ALA A 87 -3.94 -24.81 2.41
N SER A 88 -4.57 -23.73 2.89
CA SER A 88 -5.78 -23.79 3.73
C SER A 88 -7.08 -24.02 2.94
N SER A 89 -7.03 -23.95 1.61
CA SER A 89 -8.21 -23.97 0.75
C SER A 89 -8.49 -25.39 0.19
N PRO A 90 -9.77 -25.82 0.13
CA PRO A 90 -10.14 -27.06 -0.57
C PRO A 90 -9.78 -26.98 -2.06
N ILE A 91 -9.78 -28.11 -2.77
CA ILE A 91 -9.46 -28.14 -4.22
C ILE A 91 -10.46 -27.29 -5.02
N ASP A 92 -11.71 -27.22 -4.59
CA ASP A 92 -12.78 -26.41 -5.20
C ASP A 92 -12.92 -25.03 -4.56
N TYR A 93 -11.81 -24.32 -4.36
CA TYR A 93 -11.86 -23.02 -3.72
C TYR A 93 -12.29 -21.91 -4.68
N ASN A 94 -13.10 -20.99 -4.15
CA ASN A 94 -13.60 -19.82 -4.87
C ASN A 94 -12.46 -18.87 -5.26
N ASN A 95 -12.78 -17.82 -6.02
CA ASN A 95 -11.80 -16.80 -6.36
C ASN A 95 -11.16 -16.22 -5.09
N ILE A 96 -9.84 -16.09 -5.07
CA ILE A 96 -9.09 -15.44 -4.01
C ILE A 96 -8.67 -14.09 -4.55
N VAL A 97 -9.10 -12.99 -3.94
CA VAL A 97 -8.62 -11.65 -4.32
C VAL A 97 -8.38 -10.83 -3.06
N TYR A 98 -7.24 -10.16 -3.01
CA TYR A 98 -6.85 -9.29 -1.90
C TYR A 98 -5.89 -8.19 -2.37
N SER A 99 -5.68 -7.19 -1.51
CA SER A 99 -4.70 -6.13 -1.70
C SER A 99 -3.48 -6.35 -0.79
N PRO A 100 -2.34 -6.81 -1.35
CA PRO A 100 -1.15 -7.08 -0.55
C PRO A 100 -0.59 -5.84 0.12
N VAL A 101 -0.59 -4.69 -0.57
CA VAL A 101 -0.08 -3.43 0.00
C VAL A 101 -0.96 -2.92 1.16
N ASN A 102 -2.28 -3.15 1.11
CA ASN A 102 -3.18 -2.74 2.20
C ASN A 102 -3.04 -3.67 3.42
N ILE A 103 -2.82 -4.97 3.19
CA ILE A 103 -2.44 -5.92 4.26
C ILE A 103 -1.09 -5.50 4.87
N ALA A 104 -0.10 -5.20 4.04
CA ALA A 104 1.21 -4.74 4.50
C ALA A 104 1.11 -3.41 5.29
N GLY A 105 0.23 -2.49 4.89
CA GLY A 105 -0.08 -1.28 5.66
C GLY A 105 -0.66 -1.59 7.04
N ALA A 106 -1.62 -2.51 7.14
CA ALA A 106 -2.14 -2.97 8.43
C ALA A 106 -1.07 -3.63 9.31
N LEU A 107 -0.21 -4.47 8.72
CA LEU A 107 0.91 -5.07 9.43
C LEU A 107 1.96 -4.03 9.84
N ALA A 108 2.14 -2.95 9.08
CA ALA A 108 3.02 -1.86 9.46
C ALA A 108 2.52 -1.11 10.71
N LEU A 109 1.20 -0.98 10.89
CA LEU A 109 0.63 -0.43 12.13
C LEU A 109 0.81 -1.39 13.32
N VAL A 110 0.71 -2.70 13.10
CA VAL A 110 1.05 -3.69 14.14
C VAL A 110 2.53 -3.58 14.49
N LEU A 111 3.40 -3.50 13.49
CA LEU A 111 4.84 -3.34 13.67
C LEU A 111 5.15 -2.10 14.51
N LEU A 112 4.49 -0.97 14.23
CA LEU A 112 4.60 0.28 14.98
C LEU A 112 4.23 0.14 16.46
N GLY A 113 3.26 -0.72 16.77
CA GLY A 113 2.68 -0.88 18.10
C GLY A 113 3.29 -2.04 18.90
N SER A 114 4.10 -2.87 18.25
CA SER A 114 4.59 -4.13 18.79
C SER A 114 5.99 -4.04 19.39
N ASN A 115 6.28 -4.95 20.33
CA ASN A 115 7.61 -5.11 20.91
C ASN A 115 8.00 -6.60 21.04
N GLY A 116 9.27 -6.87 21.34
CA GLY A 116 9.80 -8.22 21.58
C GLY A 116 9.45 -9.22 20.47
N LYS A 117 9.02 -10.42 20.86
CA LYS A 117 8.68 -11.51 19.92
C LYS A 117 7.62 -11.14 18.89
N THR A 118 6.59 -10.37 19.28
CA THR A 118 5.55 -9.92 18.34
C THR A 118 6.12 -9.03 17.25
N PHE A 119 7.05 -8.14 17.61
CA PHE A 119 7.75 -7.34 16.62
C PHE A 119 8.59 -8.19 15.66
N GLU A 120 9.35 -9.16 16.19
CA GLU A 120 10.20 -10.03 15.38
C GLU A 120 9.39 -10.86 14.37
N GLU A 121 8.27 -11.43 14.81
CA GLU A 121 7.37 -12.20 13.93
C GLU A 121 6.78 -11.33 12.81
N VAL A 122 6.29 -10.13 13.13
CA VAL A 122 5.71 -9.20 12.14
C VAL A 122 6.76 -8.72 11.15
N SER A 123 7.94 -8.30 11.63
CA SER A 123 9.02 -7.81 10.77
C SER A 123 9.54 -8.87 9.79
N THR A 124 9.59 -10.12 10.24
CA THR A 124 9.98 -11.28 9.42
C THR A 124 8.97 -11.55 8.31
N ILE A 125 7.67 -11.54 8.64
CA ILE A 125 6.59 -11.83 7.69
C ILE A 125 6.44 -10.75 6.61
N MET A 126 6.63 -9.48 6.98
CA MET A 126 6.65 -8.39 6.02
C MET A 126 7.85 -8.45 5.05
N GLY A 127 8.78 -9.40 5.24
CA GLY A 127 9.95 -9.57 4.38
C GLY A 127 10.98 -8.46 4.55
N LEU A 128 10.94 -7.74 5.67
CA LEU A 128 11.79 -6.58 5.92
C LEU A 128 13.12 -6.98 6.59
N ALA A 129 13.20 -8.17 7.19
CA ALA A 129 14.37 -8.65 7.93
C ALA A 129 15.68 -8.80 7.10
N THR A 130 15.60 -8.75 5.77
CA THR A 130 16.77 -8.84 4.88
C THR A 130 17.24 -7.46 4.42
N GLY A 131 18.41 -7.01 4.88
CA GLY A 131 19.13 -5.86 4.30
C GLY A 131 19.03 -4.53 5.07
N VAL A 132 18.19 -4.43 6.11
CA VAL A 132 18.15 -3.29 7.03
C VAL A 132 18.10 -3.82 8.46
N ASP A 133 18.91 -3.26 9.35
CA ASP A 133 18.74 -3.49 10.79
C ASP A 133 17.53 -2.69 11.29
N ILE A 134 16.36 -3.32 11.23
CA ILE A 134 15.08 -2.73 11.64
C ILE A 134 14.99 -2.63 13.16
N GLN A 135 15.75 -3.44 13.90
CA GLN A 135 15.78 -3.35 15.36
C GLN A 135 16.39 -2.04 15.83
N SER A 136 17.35 -1.48 15.08
CA SER A 136 17.94 -0.16 15.34
C SER A 136 17.38 0.99 14.49
N LYS A 137 16.61 0.72 13.42
CA LYS A 137 16.12 1.74 12.46
C LYS A 137 14.68 1.50 11.98
N SER A 138 13.71 1.27 12.87
CA SER A 138 12.30 1.06 12.46
C SER A 138 11.63 2.33 11.90
N GLN A 139 12.07 3.52 12.30
CA GLN A 139 11.52 4.82 11.90
C GLN A 139 11.59 4.99 10.40
N ILE A 140 12.77 4.76 9.82
CA ILE A 140 12.96 4.98 8.39
C ILE A 140 12.11 4.01 7.58
N VAL A 141 11.88 2.80 8.08
CA VAL A 141 10.94 1.86 7.47
C VAL A 141 9.53 2.42 7.49
N HIS A 142 9.06 2.93 8.64
CA HIS A 142 7.73 3.52 8.74
C HIS A 142 7.56 4.75 7.83
N GLU A 143 8.53 5.67 7.84
CA GLU A 143 8.51 6.87 7.00
C GLU A 143 8.50 6.55 5.50
N GLN A 144 9.38 5.64 5.05
CA GLN A 144 9.43 5.28 3.63
C GLN A 144 8.19 4.48 3.22
N PHE A 145 7.65 3.64 4.10
CA PHE A 145 6.39 2.94 3.83
C PHE A 145 5.22 3.93 3.70
N GLY A 146 5.13 4.92 4.60
CA GLY A 146 4.15 6.00 4.50
C GLY A 146 4.27 6.79 3.20
N ARG A 147 5.49 7.19 2.82
CA ARG A 147 5.75 7.85 1.52
C ARG A 147 5.41 6.97 0.33
N MET A 148 5.68 5.66 0.40
CA MET A 148 5.26 4.72 -0.65
C MET A 148 3.73 4.71 -0.76
N LEU A 149 2.99 4.60 0.35
CA LEU A 149 1.53 4.65 0.32
C LEU A 149 1.02 5.97 -0.26
N GLU A 150 1.62 7.10 0.12
CA GLU A 150 1.30 8.42 -0.43
C GLU A 150 1.50 8.47 -1.96
N LYS A 151 2.61 7.92 -2.49
CA LYS A 151 2.86 7.81 -3.94
C LYS A 151 1.81 6.97 -4.66
N LEU A 152 1.27 5.94 -4.00
CA LEU A 152 0.27 5.05 -4.58
C LEU A 152 -1.15 5.65 -4.58
N GLN A 153 -1.45 6.48 -3.57
CA GLN A 153 -2.72 7.17 -3.44
C GLN A 153 -2.94 8.18 -4.57
N THR A 154 -4.21 8.47 -4.84
CA THR A 154 -4.57 9.47 -5.84
C THR A 154 -4.38 10.88 -5.30
N THR A 155 -3.52 11.66 -5.94
CA THR A 155 -3.33 13.06 -5.58
C THR A 155 -4.27 13.94 -6.41
N SER A 156 -5.07 14.76 -5.72
CA SER A 156 -6.04 15.65 -6.36
C SER A 156 -5.35 16.60 -7.35
N GLY A 157 -5.65 16.46 -8.65
CA GLY A 157 -5.30 17.46 -9.67
C GLY A 157 -4.68 16.94 -10.97
N PHE A 158 -4.05 15.75 -10.97
CA PHE A 158 -3.33 15.24 -12.14
C PHE A 158 -3.63 13.78 -12.55
N ASP A 159 -4.27 12.98 -11.69
CA ASP A 159 -4.62 11.58 -12.01
C ASP A 159 -5.95 11.51 -12.80
N ILE A 160 -5.87 11.64 -14.13
CA ILE A 160 -7.05 11.50 -15.01
C ILE A 160 -7.50 10.03 -15.04
N GLY A 161 -8.57 9.71 -14.31
CA GLY A 161 -9.26 8.43 -14.43
C GLY A 161 -8.77 7.30 -13.50
N ARG A 162 -7.88 7.58 -12.53
CA ARG A 162 -7.43 6.64 -11.49
C ARG A 162 -7.73 7.20 -10.10
N GLN A 163 -8.34 6.40 -9.23
CA GLN A 163 -8.64 6.67 -7.82
C GLN A 163 -8.22 5.47 -6.98
N VAL A 164 -7.28 5.71 -6.06
CA VAL A 164 -6.78 4.70 -5.12
C VAL A 164 -6.88 5.27 -3.72
N ASN A 165 -7.75 4.67 -2.91
CA ASN A 165 -7.94 5.04 -1.51
C ASN A 165 -7.67 3.81 -0.64
N PHE A 166 -6.58 3.86 0.13
CA PHE A 166 -6.32 2.88 1.18
C PHE A 166 -7.10 3.27 2.42
N ALA A 167 -7.62 2.26 3.11
CA ALA A 167 -8.28 2.45 4.40
C ALA A 167 -7.81 1.34 5.33
N THR A 168 -7.08 1.74 6.37
CA THR A 168 -6.69 0.85 7.46
C THR A 168 -7.06 1.50 8.79
N ALA A 169 -7.67 0.72 9.68
CA ALA A 169 -7.95 1.14 11.03
C ALA A 169 -7.69 0.03 12.04
N ILE A 170 -7.36 0.45 13.25
CA ILE A 170 -7.24 -0.41 14.43
C ILE A 170 -8.32 0.00 15.42
N PHE A 171 -9.18 -0.96 15.76
CA PHE A 171 -10.24 -0.78 16.74
C PHE A 171 -9.84 -1.49 18.04
N VAL A 172 -9.73 -0.72 19.12
CA VAL A 172 -9.24 -1.19 20.42
C VAL A 172 -10.37 -1.12 21.44
N GLN A 173 -10.49 -2.12 22.33
CA GLN A 173 -11.51 -2.10 23.38
C GLN A 173 -11.44 -0.82 24.24
N ASN A 174 -12.61 -0.25 24.58
CA ASN A 174 -12.75 1.12 25.11
C ASN A 174 -11.99 1.41 26.43
N ASN A 175 -11.71 0.40 27.26
CA ASN A 175 -11.00 0.58 28.53
C ASN A 175 -9.47 0.46 28.41
N TYR A 176 -8.94 0.32 27.19
CA TYR A 176 -7.52 0.39 26.89
C TYR A 176 -7.20 1.78 26.31
N PRO A 177 -6.54 2.67 27.07
CA PRO A 177 -6.15 3.97 26.56
C PRO A 177 -5.14 3.81 25.42
N ILE A 178 -5.33 4.54 24.32
CA ILE A 178 -4.38 4.55 23.19
C ILE A 178 -3.29 5.58 23.47
N ARG A 179 -2.03 5.23 23.27
CA ARG A 179 -0.92 6.20 23.37
C ARG A 179 -1.05 7.29 22.31
N GLN A 180 -0.99 8.55 22.72
CA GLN A 180 -1.16 9.67 21.80
C GLN A 180 -0.07 9.72 20.72
N ILE A 181 1.16 9.35 21.06
CA ILE A 181 2.26 9.28 20.09
C ILE A 181 2.02 8.21 19.02
N TYR A 182 1.46 7.04 19.40
CA TYR A 182 1.08 5.99 18.46
C TYR A 182 -0.02 6.50 17.52
N LYS A 183 -1.09 7.07 18.09
CA LYS A 183 -2.21 7.60 17.34
C LYS A 183 -1.78 8.67 16.33
N HIS A 184 -1.02 9.67 16.77
CA HIS A 184 -0.51 10.72 15.87
C HIS A 184 0.41 10.16 14.78
N THR A 185 1.18 9.10 15.05
CA THR A 185 2.04 8.49 14.04
C THR A 185 1.23 7.71 13.01
N ALA A 186 0.24 6.93 13.44
CA ALA A 186 -0.68 6.23 12.55
C ALA A 186 -1.41 7.22 11.62
N GLU A 187 -1.88 8.35 12.16
CA GLU A 187 -2.53 9.40 11.37
C GLU A 187 -1.55 10.09 10.40
N ALA A 188 -0.37 10.51 10.88
CA ALA A 188 0.55 11.32 10.08
C ALA A 188 1.33 10.53 9.02
N VAL A 189 1.66 9.27 9.28
CA VAL A 189 2.49 8.44 8.39
C VAL A 189 1.64 7.56 7.48
N TYR A 190 0.51 7.05 7.98
CA TYR A 190 -0.28 6.02 7.31
C TYR A 190 -1.69 6.47 6.93
N ASP A 191 -2.09 7.72 7.24
CA ASP A 191 -3.49 8.20 7.10
C ASP A 191 -4.50 7.20 7.71
N SER A 192 -4.11 6.58 8.83
CA SER A 192 -4.83 5.49 9.46
C SER A 192 -5.40 5.89 10.82
N GLU A 193 -6.57 5.36 11.15
CA GLU A 193 -7.28 5.67 12.39
C GLU A 193 -7.07 4.59 13.45
N VAL A 194 -6.95 5.04 14.70
CA VAL A 194 -6.90 4.17 15.88
C VAL A 194 -7.98 4.63 16.83
N LEU A 195 -8.99 3.78 17.02
CA LEU A 195 -10.25 4.13 17.66
C LEU A 195 -10.55 3.20 18.83
N ASN A 196 -11.04 3.75 19.92
CA ASN A 196 -11.61 2.97 21.00
C ASN A 196 -13.08 2.64 20.68
N VAL A 197 -13.46 1.37 20.80
CA VAL A 197 -14.84 0.87 20.62
C VAL A 197 -15.18 -0.11 21.76
N ASP A 198 -16.46 -0.26 22.09
CA ASP A 198 -16.88 -1.09 23.22
C ASP A 198 -17.45 -2.44 22.75
N PHE A 199 -16.56 -3.40 22.51
CA PHE A 199 -16.88 -4.79 22.23
C PHE A 199 -17.51 -5.50 23.43
N ALA A 200 -17.06 -5.21 24.65
CA ALA A 200 -17.46 -5.95 25.84
C ALA A 200 -18.91 -5.69 26.27
N SER A 201 -19.31 -4.42 26.34
CA SER A 201 -20.65 -4.06 26.82
C SER A 201 -21.64 -3.76 25.68
N ASN A 202 -21.16 -3.44 24.47
CA ASN A 202 -22.02 -3.12 23.34
C ASN A 202 -21.47 -3.58 21.97
N PRO A 203 -21.32 -4.90 21.76
CA PRO A 203 -20.73 -5.45 20.53
C PRO A 203 -21.51 -5.07 19.27
N GLY A 204 -22.83 -4.86 19.37
CA GLY A 204 -23.66 -4.39 18.26
C GLY A 204 -23.32 -2.97 17.81
N ALA A 205 -23.15 -2.03 18.75
CA ALA A 205 -22.69 -0.68 18.41
C ALA A 205 -21.26 -0.68 17.87
N ALA A 206 -20.37 -1.52 18.42
CA ALA A 206 -19.01 -1.67 17.91
C ALA A 206 -19.00 -2.16 16.45
N GLN A 207 -19.80 -3.17 16.11
CA GLN A 207 -19.97 -3.65 14.74
C GLN A 207 -20.46 -2.53 13.80
N GLN A 208 -21.48 -1.77 14.22
CA GLN A 208 -22.02 -0.66 13.44
C GLN A 208 -21.00 0.44 13.17
N ILE A 209 -20.20 0.82 14.18
CA ILE A 209 -19.12 1.81 14.04
C ILE A 209 -18.10 1.35 13.00
N ILE A 210 -17.64 0.09 13.10
CA ILE A 210 -16.64 -0.48 12.19
C ILE A 210 -17.18 -0.56 10.75
N ASN A 211 -18.40 -1.04 10.57
CA ASN A 211 -19.03 -1.14 9.25
C ASN A 211 -19.31 0.24 8.63
N ALA A 212 -19.76 1.22 9.43
CA ALA A 212 -19.95 2.60 8.97
C ALA A 212 -18.62 3.24 8.52
N TRP A 213 -17.56 3.03 9.31
CA TRP A 213 -16.22 3.52 8.96
C TRP A 213 -15.73 2.93 7.64
N VAL A 214 -15.86 1.62 7.43
CA VAL A 214 -15.48 0.97 6.16
C VAL A 214 -16.33 1.46 4.99
N SER A 215 -17.64 1.61 5.19
CA SER A 215 -18.55 2.12 4.16
C SER A 215 -18.17 3.53 3.73
N GLU A 216 -17.89 4.43 4.67
CA GLU A 216 -17.44 5.80 4.37
C GLU A 216 -16.12 5.79 3.58
N ARG A 217 -15.12 5.04 4.05
CA ARG A 217 -13.80 4.96 3.44
C ARG A 217 -13.81 4.31 2.05
N THR A 218 -14.81 3.48 1.76
CA THR A 218 -14.99 2.80 0.47
C THR A 218 -16.11 3.39 -0.39
N LYS A 219 -16.62 4.59 -0.04
CA LYS A 219 -17.68 5.28 -0.78
C LYS A 219 -18.96 4.43 -0.95
N GLY A 220 -19.31 3.65 0.08
CA GLY A 220 -20.49 2.79 0.11
C GLY A 220 -20.36 1.48 -0.64
N LYS A 221 -19.16 1.12 -1.12
CA LYS A 221 -18.93 -0.14 -1.85
C LYS A 221 -18.75 -1.33 -0.96
N ILE A 222 -18.15 -1.12 0.22
CA ILE A 222 -18.05 -2.15 1.26
C ILE A 222 -18.90 -1.68 2.44
N ASN A 223 -20.14 -2.16 2.50
CA ASN A 223 -21.08 -1.76 3.56
C ASN A 223 -20.96 -2.59 4.83
N ASP A 224 -20.38 -3.77 4.72
CA ASP A 224 -20.23 -4.69 5.84
C ASP A 224 -18.88 -5.42 5.72
N ILE A 225 -17.99 -5.18 6.68
CA ILE A 225 -16.74 -5.93 6.86
C ILE A 225 -16.86 -6.97 7.97
N LEU A 226 -17.74 -6.74 8.95
CA LEU A 226 -18.05 -7.64 10.06
C LEU A 226 -19.44 -8.24 9.88
N GLY A 227 -19.54 -9.37 9.17
CA GLY A 227 -20.83 -10.04 8.95
C GLY A 227 -21.47 -10.64 10.20
N GLU A 228 -20.69 -10.80 11.27
CA GLU A 228 -21.13 -11.32 12.57
C GLU A 228 -20.73 -10.38 13.71
N LEU A 229 -21.46 -10.46 14.83
CA LEU A 229 -21.14 -9.67 16.02
C LEU A 229 -19.77 -10.07 16.57
N PRO A 230 -18.89 -9.10 16.90
CA PRO A 230 -17.67 -9.41 17.62
C PRO A 230 -17.99 -9.97 19.00
N SER A 231 -17.13 -10.86 19.50
CA SER A 231 -17.29 -11.45 20.83
C SER A 231 -17.02 -10.40 21.92
N GLY A 232 -17.68 -10.53 23.08
CA GLY A 232 -17.51 -9.60 24.19
C GLY A 232 -16.10 -9.61 24.83
N ASP A 233 -15.30 -10.63 24.55
CA ASP A 233 -13.89 -10.70 24.96
C ASP A 233 -12.92 -10.01 23.98
N THR A 234 -13.39 -9.58 22.81
CA THR A 234 -12.58 -8.93 21.77
C THR A 234 -11.84 -7.71 22.32
N LYS A 235 -10.53 -7.64 22.06
CA LYS A 235 -9.61 -6.58 22.44
C LYS A 235 -9.20 -5.72 21.27
N VAL A 236 -8.85 -6.33 20.13
CA VAL A 236 -8.38 -5.60 18.95
C VAL A 236 -8.89 -6.23 17.67
N ILE A 237 -9.50 -5.41 16.81
CA ILE A 237 -9.79 -5.75 15.41
C ILE A 237 -8.97 -4.85 14.50
N LEU A 238 -8.22 -5.47 13.58
CA LEU A 238 -7.59 -4.77 12.46
C LEU A 238 -8.48 -4.89 11.23
N ALA A 239 -8.93 -3.75 10.72
CA ALA A 239 -9.75 -3.67 9.52
C ALA A 239 -8.95 -3.04 8.38
N SER A 240 -8.91 -3.73 7.25
CA SER A 240 -8.23 -3.28 6.05
C SER A 240 -9.20 -3.34 4.87
N ALA A 241 -9.50 -2.19 4.29
CA ALA A 241 -10.38 -2.03 3.13
C ALA A 241 -9.73 -1.13 2.08
N MET A 242 -10.00 -1.38 0.81
CA MET A 242 -9.43 -0.60 -0.28
C MET A 242 -10.49 -0.29 -1.32
N TYR A 243 -10.51 0.96 -1.77
CA TYR A 243 -11.28 1.38 -2.93
C TYR A 243 -10.33 1.66 -4.09
N PHE A 244 -10.51 0.95 -5.20
CA PHE A 244 -9.73 1.10 -6.41
C PHE A 244 -10.63 1.30 -7.61
N LYS A 245 -10.31 2.33 -8.37
CA LYS A 245 -10.99 2.70 -9.59
C LYS A 245 -9.98 3.20 -10.61
N ALA A 246 -9.95 2.65 -11.82
CA ALA A 246 -9.03 3.03 -12.87
C ALA A 246 -9.63 2.69 -14.25
N GLU A 247 -9.58 3.63 -15.19
CA GLU A 247 -10.00 3.40 -16.57
C GLU A 247 -8.91 2.72 -17.39
N TRP A 248 -9.27 1.81 -18.30
CA TRP A 248 -8.29 1.22 -19.22
C TRP A 248 -7.69 2.29 -20.13
N GLU A 249 -6.39 2.17 -20.43
CA GLU A 249 -5.76 2.96 -21.51
C GLU A 249 -6.42 2.62 -22.86
N LYS A 250 -6.81 1.34 -23.02
CA LYS A 250 -7.55 0.83 -24.19
C LYS A 250 -8.81 0.09 -23.75
N PRO A 251 -9.98 0.76 -23.72
CA PRO A 251 -11.23 0.13 -23.30
C PRO A 251 -11.66 -0.98 -24.26
N PHE A 252 -12.38 -1.96 -23.74
CA PHE A 252 -13.05 -2.99 -24.52
C PHE A 252 -14.28 -2.41 -25.23
N PHE A 253 -14.71 -3.08 -26.29
CA PHE A 253 -15.88 -2.63 -27.05
C PHE A 253 -17.17 -3.25 -26.48
N ASP A 254 -18.01 -2.46 -25.82
CA ASP A 254 -19.30 -2.88 -25.23
C ASP A 254 -20.16 -3.69 -26.20
N GLY A 255 -20.26 -3.24 -27.46
CA GLY A 255 -21.04 -3.94 -28.50
C GLY A 255 -20.48 -5.32 -28.91
N THR A 256 -19.32 -5.71 -28.39
CA THR A 256 -18.70 -7.02 -28.63
C THR A 256 -18.72 -7.94 -27.41
N THR A 257 -19.18 -7.44 -26.24
CA THR A 257 -19.36 -8.26 -25.04
C THR A 257 -20.45 -9.29 -25.31
N LYS A 258 -20.11 -10.57 -25.14
CA LYS A 258 -21.01 -11.69 -25.40
C LYS A 258 -20.91 -12.76 -24.34
N ARG A 259 -22.04 -13.40 -24.05
CA ARG A 259 -22.09 -14.57 -23.16
C ARG A 259 -21.34 -15.72 -23.80
N LYS A 260 -20.32 -16.24 -23.12
CA LYS A 260 -19.49 -17.36 -23.57
C LYS A 260 -19.16 -18.30 -22.40
N PRO A 261 -18.85 -19.58 -22.67
CA PRO A 261 -18.43 -20.51 -21.63
C PRO A 261 -17.10 -20.09 -20.99
N PHE A 262 -16.98 -20.37 -19.70
CA PHE A 262 -15.73 -20.31 -18.94
C PHE A 262 -15.38 -21.72 -18.47
N TYR A 263 -14.25 -22.26 -18.92
CA TYR A 263 -13.85 -23.65 -18.75
C TYR A 263 -13.04 -23.85 -17.47
N THR A 264 -13.72 -23.93 -16.33
CA THR A 264 -13.10 -24.09 -15.00
C THR A 264 -12.16 -25.30 -14.92
N ASN A 265 -12.51 -26.40 -15.59
CA ASN A 265 -11.76 -27.66 -15.59
C ASN A 265 -10.96 -27.87 -16.89
N GLY A 266 -10.73 -26.78 -17.64
CA GLY A 266 -10.03 -26.79 -18.92
C GLY A 266 -10.93 -26.99 -20.13
N ARG A 267 -10.48 -26.51 -21.30
CA ARG A 267 -11.29 -26.38 -22.53
C ARG A 267 -11.78 -27.71 -23.14
N HIS A 268 -11.21 -28.83 -22.71
CA HIS A 268 -11.63 -30.17 -23.15
C HIS A 268 -12.81 -30.73 -22.36
N VAL A 269 -13.13 -30.11 -21.22
CA VAL A 269 -14.27 -30.48 -20.38
C VAL A 269 -15.42 -29.55 -20.69
N LYS A 270 -16.64 -30.09 -20.81
CA LYS A 270 -17.84 -29.28 -20.98
C LYS A 270 -17.98 -28.31 -19.80
N SER A 271 -18.28 -27.05 -20.09
CA SER A 271 -18.57 -26.05 -19.06
C SER A 271 -20.05 -25.70 -19.03
N ASP A 272 -20.60 -25.66 -17.83
CA ASP A 272 -21.94 -25.12 -17.55
C ASP A 272 -21.86 -23.67 -17.01
N VAL A 273 -20.65 -23.13 -16.84
CA VAL A 273 -20.42 -21.76 -16.42
C VAL A 273 -20.36 -20.87 -17.65
N MET A 274 -21.37 -20.04 -17.81
CA MET A 274 -21.32 -18.94 -18.76
C MET A 274 -20.83 -17.69 -18.02
N VAL A 275 -20.05 -16.83 -18.69
CA VAL A 275 -19.68 -15.45 -18.23
C VAL A 275 -19.87 -14.44 -19.38
N GLU A 276 -19.97 -13.14 -19.07
CA GLU A 276 -19.90 -12.10 -20.09
C GLU A 276 -18.44 -11.91 -20.49
N MET A 277 -18.12 -12.16 -21.76
CA MET A 277 -16.75 -12.04 -22.28
C MET A 277 -16.64 -10.79 -23.14
N MET A 278 -15.85 -9.84 -22.66
CA MET A 278 -15.48 -8.61 -23.35
C MET A 278 -14.45 -8.93 -24.42
N SER A 279 -14.36 -8.10 -25.46
CA SER A 279 -13.37 -8.29 -26.52
C SER A 279 -12.73 -6.98 -26.95
N ASN A 280 -11.43 -7.03 -27.21
CA ASN A 280 -10.66 -5.90 -27.73
C ASN A 280 -9.54 -6.42 -28.64
N GLY A 281 -8.96 -5.55 -29.47
CA GLY A 281 -7.77 -5.85 -30.24
C GLY A 281 -6.84 -4.64 -30.32
N GLY A 282 -5.54 -4.89 -30.44
CA GLY A 282 -4.55 -3.82 -30.53
C GLY A 282 -3.18 -4.26 -30.04
N LEU A 283 -2.30 -3.30 -29.79
CA LEU A 283 -1.01 -3.57 -29.15
C LEU A 283 -1.19 -3.66 -27.63
N PHE A 284 -0.86 -4.82 -27.06
CA PHE A 284 -0.85 -5.07 -25.62
C PHE A 284 0.52 -5.61 -25.19
N PRO A 285 1.02 -5.27 -23.98
CA PRO A 285 2.14 -5.96 -23.38
C PRO A 285 1.85 -7.47 -23.31
N TYR A 286 2.73 -8.29 -23.89
CA TYR A 286 2.51 -9.73 -23.99
C TYR A 286 3.84 -10.49 -23.94
N TYR A 287 3.83 -11.67 -23.33
CA TYR A 287 4.95 -12.60 -23.33
C TYR A 287 4.46 -14.05 -23.10
N LYS A 288 5.11 -15.02 -23.76
CA LYS A 288 4.93 -16.45 -23.49
C LYS A 288 6.15 -16.97 -22.74
N ASP A 289 5.97 -17.41 -21.51
CA ASP A 289 7.06 -17.97 -20.72
C ASP A 289 7.10 -19.49 -20.85
N ARG A 290 8.21 -20.00 -21.40
CA ARG A 290 8.42 -21.45 -21.56
C ARG A 290 8.75 -22.14 -20.24
N LYS A 291 9.39 -21.44 -19.29
CA LYS A 291 9.81 -22.03 -18.01
C LYS A 291 8.61 -22.33 -17.11
N LEU A 292 7.73 -21.35 -16.92
CA LEU A 292 6.49 -21.46 -16.14
C LEU A 292 5.33 -22.04 -16.94
N ASN A 293 5.53 -22.29 -18.25
CA ASN A 293 4.54 -22.84 -19.14
C ASN A 293 3.22 -22.05 -19.13
N CYS A 294 3.31 -20.73 -19.24
CA CYS A 294 2.19 -19.80 -19.20
C CYS A 294 2.33 -18.67 -20.22
N GLU A 295 1.25 -17.92 -20.44
CA GLU A 295 1.28 -16.63 -21.12
C GLU A 295 0.88 -15.51 -20.15
N ILE A 296 1.49 -14.33 -20.33
CA ILE A 296 1.17 -13.12 -19.59
C ILE A 296 0.74 -12.03 -20.57
N VAL A 297 -0.32 -11.31 -20.24
CA VAL A 297 -0.79 -10.11 -20.94
C VAL A 297 -0.98 -8.96 -19.96
N GLY A 298 -0.59 -7.76 -20.35
CA GLY A 298 -0.80 -6.53 -19.58
C GLY A 298 -1.96 -5.71 -20.12
N PHE A 299 -2.73 -5.11 -19.22
CA PHE A 299 -3.78 -4.13 -19.46
C PHE A 299 -3.40 -2.84 -18.74
N PRO A 300 -2.68 -1.93 -19.42
CA PRO A 300 -2.36 -0.63 -18.84
C PRO A 300 -3.64 0.17 -18.56
N TYR A 301 -3.69 0.83 -17.41
CA TYR A 301 -4.69 1.85 -17.11
C TYR A 301 -4.25 3.22 -17.65
N LYS A 302 -5.20 4.15 -17.74
CA LYS A 302 -4.94 5.51 -18.20
C LYS A 302 -3.77 6.15 -17.44
N GLY A 303 -2.87 6.75 -18.21
CA GLY A 303 -1.66 7.37 -17.68
C GLY A 303 -0.48 6.41 -17.47
N ASN A 304 -0.64 5.11 -17.73
CA ASN A 304 0.41 4.08 -17.66
C ASN A 304 1.16 3.99 -16.31
N GLN A 305 0.60 4.54 -15.23
CA GLN A 305 1.14 4.42 -13.88
C GLN A 305 0.83 3.06 -13.24
N THR A 306 -0.19 2.37 -13.76
CA THR A 306 -0.68 1.11 -13.20
C THR A 306 -1.06 0.18 -14.33
N THR A 307 -0.74 -1.10 -14.20
CA THR A 307 -1.06 -2.14 -15.17
C THR A 307 -1.68 -3.33 -14.46
N MET A 308 -2.78 -3.87 -15.00
CA MET A 308 -3.24 -5.21 -14.63
C MET A 308 -2.52 -6.24 -15.51
N TYR A 309 -1.74 -7.13 -14.90
CA TYR A 309 -1.17 -8.28 -15.57
C TYR A 309 -2.03 -9.50 -15.32
N VAL A 310 -2.33 -10.25 -16.38
CA VAL A 310 -3.07 -11.50 -16.32
C VAL A 310 -2.16 -12.62 -16.81
N VAL A 311 -2.03 -13.67 -16.01
CA VAL A 311 -1.19 -14.83 -16.27
C VAL A 311 -2.05 -16.07 -16.42
N ILE A 312 -1.95 -16.72 -17.57
CA ILE A 312 -2.77 -17.87 -17.94
C ILE A 312 -1.86 -19.08 -18.14
N PRO A 313 -1.95 -20.14 -17.31
CA PRO A 313 -1.25 -21.40 -17.55
C PRO A 313 -1.61 -22.02 -18.90
N ASN A 314 -0.65 -22.66 -19.57
CA ASN A 314 -0.97 -23.43 -20.77
C ASN A 314 -1.86 -24.64 -20.42
N ASN A 315 -2.93 -24.82 -21.18
CA ASN A 315 -3.97 -25.83 -20.90
C ASN A 315 -4.52 -25.69 -19.47
N SER A 316 -4.75 -24.44 -19.02
CA SER A 316 -5.19 -24.11 -17.65
C SER A 316 -6.47 -24.81 -17.22
N ASN A 317 -6.51 -25.13 -15.93
CA ASN A 317 -7.61 -25.59 -15.10
C ASN A 317 -7.29 -25.20 -13.63
N LYS A 318 -8.19 -25.50 -12.69
CA LYS A 318 -8.00 -25.14 -11.26
C LYS A 318 -6.70 -25.73 -10.68
N GLU A 319 -6.40 -26.98 -11.01
CA GLU A 319 -5.22 -27.69 -10.50
C GLU A 319 -3.93 -27.06 -10.98
N LYS A 320 -3.80 -26.77 -12.29
CA LYS A 320 -2.60 -26.14 -12.85
C LYS A 320 -2.41 -24.71 -12.41
N LEU A 321 -3.50 -23.96 -12.21
CA LEU A 321 -3.41 -22.64 -11.62
C LEU A 321 -2.83 -22.73 -10.20
N LYS A 322 -3.38 -23.64 -9.38
CA LYS A 322 -2.89 -23.92 -8.02
C LYS A 322 -1.41 -24.34 -8.00
N GLU A 323 -1.01 -25.25 -8.88
CA GLU A 323 0.38 -25.71 -9.02
C GLU A 323 1.32 -24.57 -9.42
N LEU A 324 0.92 -23.74 -10.39
CA LEU A 324 1.71 -22.59 -10.81
C LEU A 324 1.90 -21.63 -9.63
N GLU A 325 0.81 -21.20 -8.98
CA GLU A 325 0.87 -20.25 -7.87
C GLU A 325 1.68 -20.76 -6.68
N ALA A 326 1.64 -22.07 -6.40
CA ALA A 326 2.41 -22.69 -5.32
C ALA A 326 3.94 -22.63 -5.57
N THR A 327 4.36 -22.58 -6.84
CA THR A 327 5.79 -22.57 -7.22
C THR A 327 6.37 -21.18 -7.44
N LEU A 328 5.53 -20.13 -7.52
CA LEU A 328 5.98 -18.78 -7.82
C LEU A 328 6.96 -18.22 -6.78
N THR A 329 7.96 -17.51 -7.30
CA THR A 329 8.98 -16.77 -6.55
C THR A 329 9.03 -15.32 -7.00
N THR A 330 9.62 -14.43 -6.18
CA THR A 330 9.76 -13.01 -6.54
C THR A 330 10.51 -12.80 -7.86
N PRO A 331 11.62 -13.51 -8.17
CA PRO A 331 12.32 -13.32 -9.44
C PRO A 331 11.51 -13.83 -10.63
N GLU A 332 10.55 -14.73 -10.42
CA GLU A 332 9.68 -15.22 -11.50
C GLU A 332 8.65 -14.18 -11.91
N ILE A 333 8.06 -13.46 -10.95
CA ILE A 333 7.16 -12.34 -11.24
C ILE A 333 7.92 -11.22 -11.96
N ASP A 334 9.09 -10.83 -11.44
CA ASP A 334 9.92 -9.80 -12.07
C ASP A 334 10.34 -10.19 -13.49
N ARG A 335 10.68 -11.46 -13.72
CA ARG A 335 11.01 -11.99 -15.05
C ARG A 335 9.81 -11.99 -15.99
N LEU A 336 8.60 -12.34 -15.52
CA LEU A 336 7.40 -12.27 -16.35
C LEU A 336 7.13 -10.84 -16.82
N VAL A 337 7.16 -9.88 -15.89
CA VAL A 337 6.89 -8.46 -16.15
C VAL A 337 7.97 -7.85 -17.04
N SER A 338 9.25 -8.12 -16.78
CA SER A 338 10.35 -7.53 -17.57
C SER A 338 10.44 -8.02 -19.02
N ASN A 339 9.84 -9.17 -19.35
CA ASN A 339 9.89 -9.75 -20.69
C ASN A 339 8.68 -9.40 -21.58
N VAL A 340 7.66 -8.71 -21.05
CA VAL A 340 6.51 -8.30 -21.86
C VAL A 340 6.93 -7.32 -22.95
N LYS A 341 6.36 -7.50 -24.15
CA LYS A 341 6.55 -6.59 -25.29
C LYS A 341 5.20 -6.25 -25.90
N TYR A 342 5.05 -5.02 -26.36
CA TYR A 342 3.85 -4.62 -27.10
C TYR A 342 3.72 -5.46 -28.37
N THR A 343 2.69 -6.31 -28.38
CA THR A 343 2.42 -7.28 -29.45
C THR A 343 0.99 -7.09 -29.93
N GLY A 344 0.75 -7.23 -31.23
CA GLY A 344 -0.61 -7.23 -31.77
C GLY A 344 -1.40 -8.42 -31.23
N ALA A 345 -2.42 -8.16 -30.41
CA ALA A 345 -3.22 -9.17 -29.73
C ALA A 345 -4.72 -8.94 -29.93
N ILE A 346 -5.48 -10.04 -29.99
CA ILE A 346 -6.93 -10.07 -29.78
C ILE A 346 -7.15 -10.59 -28.37
N ILE A 347 -7.83 -9.82 -27.55
CA ILE A 347 -8.10 -10.13 -26.15
C ILE A 347 -9.56 -10.54 -26.01
N ILE A 348 -9.79 -11.65 -25.32
CA ILE A 348 -11.10 -12.05 -24.81
C ILE A 348 -10.97 -12.20 -23.30
N PHE A 349 -11.65 -11.35 -22.56
CA PHE A 349 -11.49 -11.22 -21.10
C PHE A 349 -12.85 -11.16 -20.40
N PRO A 350 -13.06 -11.88 -19.29
CA PRO A 350 -14.34 -11.89 -18.60
C PRO A 350 -14.60 -10.55 -17.89
N LYS A 351 -15.83 -10.08 -18.02
CA LYS A 351 -16.41 -9.06 -17.14
C LYS A 351 -16.74 -9.71 -15.80
N MET A 352 -16.35 -9.09 -14.70
CA MET A 352 -16.52 -9.69 -13.38
C MET A 352 -16.67 -8.66 -12.26
N ARG A 353 -17.38 -9.08 -11.21
CA ARG A 353 -17.42 -8.40 -9.91
C ARG A 353 -16.73 -9.29 -8.89
N ILE A 354 -15.78 -8.72 -8.19
CA ILE A 354 -15.04 -9.33 -7.09
C ILE A 354 -15.56 -8.70 -5.81
N ASP A 355 -16.05 -9.53 -4.90
CA ASP A 355 -16.40 -9.18 -3.53
C ASP A 355 -15.87 -10.32 -2.65
N THR A 356 -14.69 -10.10 -2.08
CA THR A 356 -13.96 -11.12 -1.32
C THR A 356 -13.65 -10.61 0.08
N THR A 357 -13.90 -11.45 1.08
CA THR A 357 -13.54 -11.19 2.47
C THR A 357 -12.61 -12.31 2.93
N ILE A 358 -11.46 -11.94 3.49
CA ILE A 358 -10.47 -12.88 4.00
C ILE A 358 -10.24 -12.56 5.48
N ASP A 359 -10.45 -13.57 6.33
CA ASP A 359 -9.92 -13.56 7.69
C ASP A 359 -8.47 -14.05 7.65
N LEU A 360 -7.54 -13.13 7.88
CA LEU A 360 -6.12 -13.38 7.78
C LEU A 360 -5.54 -14.02 9.05
N LYS A 361 -6.29 -14.19 10.14
CA LYS A 361 -5.76 -14.74 11.40
C LYS A 361 -5.05 -16.07 11.19
N LYS A 362 -5.77 -17.06 10.64
CA LYS A 362 -5.22 -18.42 10.41
C LYS A 362 -4.06 -18.39 9.42
N THR A 363 -4.18 -17.60 8.37
CA THR A 363 -3.15 -17.42 7.34
C THR A 363 -1.87 -16.86 7.94
N LEU A 364 -1.95 -15.79 8.74
CA LEU A 364 -0.80 -15.16 9.39
C LEU A 364 -0.18 -16.09 10.45
N GLN A 365 -0.99 -16.84 11.20
CA GLN A 365 -0.51 -17.87 12.13
C GLN A 365 0.29 -18.97 11.44
N MET A 366 -0.17 -19.44 10.26
CA MET A 366 0.57 -20.40 9.44
C MET A 366 1.90 -19.84 8.94
N LEU A 367 1.97 -18.54 8.67
CA LEU A 367 3.18 -17.83 8.27
C LEU A 367 4.14 -17.52 9.43
N GLY A 368 3.76 -17.84 10.67
CA GLY A 368 4.61 -17.69 11.85
C GLY A 368 4.21 -16.56 12.80
N MET A 369 3.17 -15.78 12.48
CA MET A 369 2.64 -14.73 13.37
C MET A 369 1.75 -15.37 14.42
N LYS A 370 2.32 -15.80 15.54
CA LYS A 370 1.58 -16.52 16.57
C LYS A 370 1.33 -15.65 17.79
N SER A 371 2.36 -14.92 18.23
CA SER A 371 2.31 -14.11 19.45
C SER A 371 1.23 -13.04 19.40
N LEU A 372 1.02 -12.38 18.26
CA LEU A 372 0.00 -11.33 18.11
C LEU A 372 -1.43 -11.80 18.46
N PHE A 373 -1.72 -13.08 18.23
CA PHE A 373 -3.04 -13.69 18.43
C PHE A 373 -3.15 -14.47 19.73
N ASP A 374 -2.09 -14.46 20.56
CA ASP A 374 -2.01 -15.18 21.82
C ASP A 374 -2.10 -14.17 22.97
N PRO A 375 -3.13 -14.24 23.83
CA PRO A 375 -3.32 -13.31 24.94
C PRO A 375 -2.17 -13.26 25.94
N SER A 376 -1.31 -14.29 26.02
CA SER A 376 -0.17 -14.34 26.94
C SER A 376 1.14 -13.87 26.29
N GLN A 377 1.28 -14.01 24.98
CA GLN A 377 2.53 -13.71 24.26
C GLN A 377 2.51 -12.38 23.51
N SER A 378 1.32 -11.86 23.17
CA SER A 378 1.19 -10.62 22.41
C SER A 378 1.82 -9.46 23.15
N ASN A 379 2.68 -8.69 22.48
CA ASN A 379 3.20 -7.46 23.05
C ASN A 379 2.90 -6.28 22.13
N LEU A 380 1.80 -5.58 22.46
CA LEU A 380 1.35 -4.33 21.83
C LEU A 380 1.52 -3.12 22.78
N ALA A 381 2.54 -3.12 23.64
CA ALA A 381 2.71 -2.12 24.68
C ALA A 381 2.96 -0.68 24.16
N LEU A 382 3.38 -0.53 22.90
CA LEU A 382 3.53 0.77 22.23
C LEU A 382 2.20 1.30 21.66
N LEU A 383 1.17 0.45 21.51
CA LEU A 383 -0.19 0.87 21.19
C LEU A 383 -0.92 1.38 22.44
N SER A 384 -0.84 0.63 23.55
CA SER A 384 -1.51 0.95 24.81
C SER A 384 -0.70 0.51 26.03
N PRO A 385 -0.69 1.29 27.12
CA PRO A 385 -0.17 0.85 28.43
C PRO A 385 -1.02 -0.23 29.13
N GLY A 386 -2.19 -0.61 28.62
CA GLY A 386 -3.07 -1.60 29.25
C GLY A 386 -4.26 -1.01 30.01
N ILE A 387 -5.14 -1.88 30.52
CA ILE A 387 -6.42 -1.49 31.12
C ILE A 387 -6.22 -0.52 32.29
N GLY A 388 -6.98 0.59 32.28
CA GLY A 388 -7.07 1.50 33.43
C GLY A 388 -5.82 2.34 33.70
N ALA A 389 -4.80 2.26 32.85
CA ALA A 389 -3.67 3.17 32.89
C ALA A 389 -4.16 4.63 32.66
N PRO A 390 -3.53 5.62 33.31
CA PRO A 390 -3.88 7.02 33.06
C PRO A 390 -3.68 7.34 31.58
N VAL A 391 -4.64 8.06 30.99
CA VAL A 391 -4.49 8.57 29.63
C VAL A 391 -3.27 9.49 29.63
N GLU A 392 -2.23 9.11 28.89
CA GLU A 392 -1.03 9.94 28.76
C GLU A 392 -1.44 11.27 28.12
N ASN A 393 -1.41 12.34 28.91
CA ASN A 393 -1.38 13.69 28.35
C ASN A 393 -0.13 13.78 27.48
N PRO A 394 -0.21 14.38 26.28
CA PRO A 394 0.92 14.42 25.37
C PRO A 394 2.09 15.07 26.09
N VAL A 395 3.12 14.27 26.39
CA VAL A 395 4.42 14.78 26.84
C VAL A 395 5.07 15.41 25.60
N ILE A 396 4.60 16.60 25.25
CA ILE A 396 5.42 17.56 24.53
C ILE A 396 6.36 18.07 25.61
N GLY A 397 7.55 17.49 25.69
CA GLY A 397 8.52 17.79 26.76
C GLY A 397 8.67 19.29 26.98
N ASP A 398 8.75 19.66 28.25
CA ASP A 398 8.84 21.02 28.81
C ASP A 398 10.04 21.83 28.27
N SER A 399 9.92 22.25 27.01
CA SER A 399 10.43 23.53 26.50
C SER A 399 9.28 24.48 26.14
N TYR A 400 8.04 24.14 26.52
CA TYR A 400 6.85 24.96 26.32
C TYR A 400 6.23 25.29 27.68
N GLN A 401 6.41 26.54 28.13
CA GLN A 401 5.94 27.00 29.44
C GLN A 401 4.41 26.95 29.58
N ASN A 402 3.96 26.23 30.62
CA ASN A 402 2.74 26.30 31.45
C ASN A 402 1.46 27.01 30.92
N PRO A 403 0.28 26.37 31.05
CA PRO A 403 -1.00 27.05 30.94
C PRO A 403 -1.42 27.68 32.28
N ILE A 404 -1.77 28.98 32.23
CA ILE A 404 -2.47 29.70 33.28
C ILE A 404 -3.94 29.22 33.32
N SER A 405 -4.44 28.93 34.51
CA SER A 405 -5.80 28.50 34.83
C SER A 405 -6.80 29.64 34.77
N VAL A 406 -7.95 29.44 34.09
CA VAL A 406 -9.14 30.29 34.28
C VAL A 406 -10.44 29.49 34.06
N GLY A 407 -11.25 29.40 35.13
CA GLY A 407 -12.66 29.84 35.17
C GLY A 407 -13.72 29.07 34.38
N ASN A 408 -14.51 28.31 35.13
CA ASN A 408 -15.80 27.72 34.77
C ASN A 408 -16.85 28.82 34.45
N THR A 409 -17.41 28.86 33.23
CA THR A 409 -18.76 29.38 32.94
C THR A 409 -19.38 28.59 31.77
N GLY A 410 -20.65 28.21 31.93
CA GLY A 410 -21.33 27.21 31.12
C GLY A 410 -21.78 27.66 29.73
N ASN A 411 -22.17 26.63 28.95
CA ASN A 411 -22.82 26.66 27.65
C ASN A 411 -22.07 27.43 26.55
N ASP A 412 -21.10 26.78 25.90
CA ASP A 412 -20.78 27.05 24.50
C ASP A 412 -20.14 25.84 23.80
N VAL A 413 -20.48 25.71 22.51
CA VAL A 413 -20.11 24.61 21.61
C VAL A 413 -18.58 24.50 21.46
N ILE A 414 -18.05 23.30 21.72
CA ILE A 414 -16.61 23.01 21.59
C ILE A 414 -16.22 23.00 20.10
N ILE A 415 -15.56 24.07 19.64
CA ILE A 415 -14.84 24.12 18.38
C ILE A 415 -13.34 24.04 18.72
N PHE A 416 -12.68 22.95 18.33
CA PHE A 416 -11.24 22.80 18.53
C PHE A 416 -10.46 23.68 17.54
N SER A 417 -10.04 24.87 17.99
CA SER A 417 -8.93 25.63 17.39
C SER A 417 -7.61 25.13 17.99
N ARG A 418 -6.66 24.72 17.14
CA ARG A 418 -5.34 24.17 17.56
C ARG A 418 -4.23 25.22 17.69
N SER A 419 -4.56 26.48 17.95
CA SER A 419 -3.59 27.50 18.40
C SER A 419 -4.24 28.42 19.42
N GLY A 420 -3.68 28.48 20.63
CA GLY A 420 -4.12 29.39 21.70
C GLY A 420 -3.73 30.85 21.46
N ALA A 421 -3.85 31.37 20.24
CA ALA A 421 -3.63 32.78 19.94
C ALA A 421 -4.90 33.40 19.33
N PRO A 422 -5.32 34.62 19.75
CA PRO A 422 -6.38 35.35 19.07
C PRO A 422 -5.93 35.65 17.64
N VAL A 423 -6.67 35.11 16.65
CA VAL A 423 -6.37 35.26 15.23
C VAL A 423 -7.00 36.55 14.72
N ASN A 424 -6.19 37.56 14.39
CA ASN A 424 -6.63 38.70 13.58
C ASN A 424 -6.52 38.31 12.09
N CYS A 425 -7.61 37.86 11.46
CA CYS A 425 -7.67 37.66 10.01
C CYS A 425 -8.31 38.87 9.32
N THR A 426 -7.59 39.45 8.36
CA THR A 426 -8.17 40.34 7.34
C THR A 426 -8.62 39.45 6.18
N GLN A 427 -9.93 39.25 6.02
CA GLN A 427 -10.47 38.42 4.94
C GLN A 427 -10.39 39.16 3.60
N ILE A 428 -9.78 38.53 2.60
CA ILE A 428 -9.85 38.98 1.21
C ILE A 428 -10.75 37.98 0.48
N PHE A 429 -11.88 38.47 -0.02
CA PHE A 429 -12.79 37.69 -0.85
C PHE A 429 -12.35 37.80 -2.32
N ASP A 430 -12.02 36.68 -2.94
CA ASP A 430 -11.82 36.63 -4.39
C ASP A 430 -13.14 36.16 -5.07
N PRO A 431 -13.87 37.08 -5.74
CA PRO A 431 -15.13 36.76 -6.37
C PRO A 431 -14.98 35.84 -7.60
N THR A 432 -13.77 35.66 -8.15
CA THR A 432 -13.55 34.83 -9.33
C THR A 432 -13.34 33.36 -9.01
N SER A 433 -12.78 33.06 -7.84
CA SER A 433 -12.50 31.69 -7.37
C SER A 433 -13.45 31.20 -6.29
N ASN A 434 -14.28 32.08 -5.72
CA ASN A 434 -15.20 31.79 -4.61
C ASN A 434 -14.46 31.25 -3.36
N VAL A 435 -13.24 31.76 -3.15
CA VAL A 435 -12.32 31.40 -2.07
C VAL A 435 -12.12 32.60 -1.14
N ASN A 436 -12.15 32.35 0.16
CA ASN A 436 -11.71 33.32 1.17
C ASN A 436 -10.23 33.05 1.48
N THR A 437 -9.37 34.05 1.31
CA THR A 437 -7.98 34.01 1.75
C THR A 437 -7.83 34.80 3.06
N CYS A 438 -7.14 34.20 4.04
CA CYS A 438 -6.63 34.90 5.21
C CYS A 438 -5.11 34.96 5.08
N GLU A 439 -4.53 36.15 5.22
CA GLU A 439 -3.09 36.30 5.44
C GLU A 439 -2.80 36.27 6.93
N GLU A 440 -1.91 35.36 7.34
CA GLU A 440 -1.43 35.24 8.71
C GLU A 440 -0.08 35.96 8.81
N VAL A 441 0.00 37.02 9.63
CA VAL A 441 1.29 37.62 10.00
C VAL A 441 1.79 36.90 11.25
N VAL A 442 2.63 35.90 11.05
CA VAL A 442 3.31 35.21 12.15
C VAL A 442 4.45 36.09 12.63
N ASN A 443 4.28 36.73 13.79
CA ASN A 443 5.37 37.46 14.44
C ASN A 443 6.52 36.50 14.77
N GLY A 444 7.63 36.59 14.00
CA GLY A 444 8.84 35.79 14.21
C GLY A 444 9.46 35.17 12.96
N THR A 445 8.83 35.25 11.79
CA THR A 445 9.43 34.80 10.51
C THR A 445 9.28 35.88 9.44
N ASN A 446 10.37 36.29 8.79
CA ASN A 446 10.39 37.32 7.73
C ASN A 446 9.73 36.88 6.40
N THR A 447 8.76 35.95 6.43
CA THR A 447 8.00 35.52 5.25
C THR A 447 6.51 35.37 5.60
N PRO A 448 5.59 36.09 4.93
CA PRO A 448 4.15 35.90 5.07
C PRO A 448 3.74 34.50 4.62
N GLN A 449 2.83 33.84 5.35
CA GLN A 449 2.25 32.56 4.94
C GLN A 449 0.83 32.77 4.42
N THR A 450 0.53 32.23 3.23
CA THR A 450 -0.80 32.27 2.63
C THR A 450 -1.55 30.97 2.94
N VAL A 451 -2.70 31.06 3.62
CA VAL A 451 -3.56 29.91 3.94
C VAL A 451 -4.82 29.97 3.08
N THR A 452 -5.13 28.88 2.37
CA THR A 452 -6.29 28.80 1.47
C THR A 452 -7.42 27.98 2.08
N TYR A 453 -8.62 28.54 2.20
CA TYR A 453 -9.81 27.82 2.67
C TYR A 453 -10.72 27.48 1.48
N LYS A 454 -10.97 26.19 1.21
CA LYS A 454 -11.99 25.75 0.24
C LYS A 454 -13.26 25.30 0.96
N LYS A 455 -14.40 25.87 0.57
CA LYS A 455 -15.72 25.51 1.09
C LYS A 455 -16.24 24.25 0.37
N PHE A 456 -16.29 23.11 1.07
CA PHE A 456 -16.92 21.87 0.57
C PHE A 456 -18.11 21.52 1.47
N GLY A 457 -19.33 21.89 1.05
CA GLY A 457 -20.55 21.59 1.81
C GLY A 457 -20.58 22.15 3.24
N ASN A 458 -21.49 21.64 4.08
CA ASN A 458 -21.72 22.11 5.46
C ASN A 458 -20.63 21.73 6.48
N LYS A 459 -19.44 21.29 6.03
CA LYS A 459 -18.28 21.03 6.90
C LYS A 459 -17.05 21.71 6.31
N VAL A 460 -16.47 22.67 7.04
CA VAL A 460 -15.21 23.32 6.67
C VAL A 460 -14.06 22.38 7.06
N GLY A 461 -13.55 21.61 6.10
CA GLY A 461 -12.37 20.77 6.27
C GLY A 461 -11.08 21.59 6.12
N ARG A 462 -10.21 21.55 7.13
CA ARG A 462 -8.89 22.18 7.12
C ARG A 462 -7.88 21.19 6.52
N ARG A 463 -7.42 21.40 5.29
CA ARG A 463 -6.23 20.70 4.77
C ARG A 463 -5.01 21.55 5.09
N ILE A 464 -4.32 21.20 6.16
CA ILE A 464 -3.01 21.78 6.46
C ILE A 464 -1.99 20.96 5.66
N GLU A 465 -1.44 21.51 4.58
CA GLU A 465 -0.22 20.98 3.95
C GLU A 465 0.97 21.25 4.89
N ARG A 466 1.07 20.49 5.99
CA ARG A 466 2.31 20.44 6.75
C ARG A 466 3.12 19.25 6.24
N LYS A 467 4.28 19.55 5.65
CA LYS A 467 5.44 18.64 5.65
C LYS A 467 5.81 18.30 7.10
N ILE A 468 5.15 17.32 7.72
CA ILE A 468 5.56 16.75 9.02
C ILE A 468 6.23 15.41 8.73
N THR A 469 7.44 15.44 8.20
CA THR A 469 7.98 14.25 7.50
C THR A 469 9.32 13.70 8.00
N PRO A 470 9.83 14.09 9.20
CA PRO A 470 10.74 13.14 9.89
C PRO A 470 10.68 13.04 11.44
N ARG A 471 10.11 14.00 12.20
CA ARG A 471 10.37 14.07 13.67
C ARG A 471 9.49 13.16 14.56
N ILE A 472 8.34 12.70 14.07
CA ILE A 472 7.37 11.97 14.92
C ILE A 472 7.72 10.47 14.99
N ALA A 473 8.04 9.85 13.86
CA ALA A 473 8.50 8.46 13.84
C ALA A 473 9.85 8.31 14.58
N GLU A 474 10.70 9.35 14.56
CA GLU A 474 11.91 9.45 15.39
C GLU A 474 11.61 9.33 16.88
N THR A 475 10.49 9.87 17.34
CA THR A 475 10.13 9.86 18.76
C THR A 475 9.73 8.45 19.20
N LEU A 476 8.99 7.69 18.39
CA LEU A 476 8.64 6.29 18.70
C LEU A 476 9.85 5.36 18.64
N ASP A 477 10.74 5.59 17.68
CA ASP A 477 12.00 4.85 17.60
C ASP A 477 12.92 5.19 18.76
N ASN A 478 13.00 6.46 19.16
CA ASN A 478 13.76 6.87 20.34
C ASN A 478 13.17 6.26 21.60
N ILE A 479 11.84 6.19 21.74
CA ILE A 479 11.18 5.44 22.81
C ILE A 479 11.64 3.99 22.75
N ARG A 480 11.50 3.32 21.60
CA ARG A 480 11.85 1.90 21.45
C ARG A 480 13.33 1.58 21.66
N GLN A 481 14.24 2.41 21.16
CA GLN A 481 15.67 2.30 21.40
C GLN A 481 16.01 2.56 22.88
N TYR A 482 15.34 3.54 23.50
CA TYR A 482 15.42 3.73 24.95
C TYR A 482 14.93 2.48 25.70
N LEU A 483 13.86 1.82 25.25
CA LEU A 483 13.38 0.54 25.80
C LEU A 483 14.44 -0.57 25.68
N ASN A 484 15.04 -0.72 24.50
CA ASN A 484 16.05 -1.75 24.24
C ASN A 484 17.35 -1.52 25.04
N ARG A 485 17.72 -0.26 25.33
CA ARG A 485 18.95 0.09 26.06
C ARG A 485 18.85 -0.07 27.57
N GLN A 486 17.65 0.01 28.15
CA GLN A 486 17.50 -0.02 29.60
C GLN A 486 17.61 -1.43 30.22
N ASN A 487 17.61 -2.53 29.45
CA ASN A 487 17.40 -3.89 29.99
C ASN A 487 16.14 -4.02 30.89
N ASP A 488 15.25 -3.01 30.87
CA ASP A 488 13.95 -2.96 31.55
C ASP A 488 12.90 -3.71 30.71
N ALA A 489 13.24 -4.93 30.27
CA ALA A 489 12.29 -5.82 29.59
C ALA A 489 11.04 -6.10 30.44
N GLU A 490 11.13 -5.88 31.75
CA GLU A 490 10.04 -5.99 32.74
C GLU A 490 9.04 -4.81 32.72
N LYS A 491 9.34 -3.66 32.09
CA LYS A 491 8.51 -2.44 32.25
C LYS A 491 7.44 -2.21 31.19
N PHE A 492 7.45 -3.02 30.13
CA PHE A 492 6.39 -3.06 29.11
C PHE A 492 6.04 -4.51 28.78
N GLU A 493 5.67 -5.24 29.82
CA GLU A 493 5.01 -6.54 29.70
C GLU A 493 3.73 -6.43 28.86
N ASN A 494 3.28 -7.57 28.33
CA ASN A 494 2.04 -7.70 27.58
C ASN A 494 0.89 -6.97 28.30
N PRO A 495 0.32 -5.89 27.71
CA PRO A 495 -0.73 -5.09 28.35
C PRO A 495 -2.09 -5.82 28.42
N GLY A 496 -2.15 -7.11 28.07
CA GLY A 496 -3.36 -7.87 27.84
C GLY A 496 -4.06 -7.50 26.53
N LEU A 497 -3.33 -6.94 25.56
CA LEU A 497 -3.83 -6.67 24.20
C LEU A 497 -3.29 -7.71 23.23
N TYR A 498 -4.20 -8.33 22.49
CA TYR A 498 -3.92 -9.23 21.38
C TYR A 498 -4.90 -8.94 20.25
N ALA A 499 -4.52 -9.29 19.02
CA ALA A 499 -5.44 -9.21 17.89
C ALA A 499 -6.41 -10.39 17.95
N ASP A 500 -7.70 -10.11 17.94
CA ASP A 500 -8.71 -11.14 17.79
C ASP A 500 -8.77 -11.57 16.34
N ASN A 501 -8.96 -10.59 15.44
CA ASN A 501 -9.14 -10.81 14.01
C ASN A 501 -8.37 -9.77 13.19
N VAL A 502 -7.93 -10.19 12.00
CA VAL A 502 -7.42 -9.30 10.95
C VAL A 502 -8.27 -9.53 9.72
N ILE A 503 -9.14 -8.57 9.41
CA ILE A 503 -10.15 -8.74 8.37
C ILE A 503 -9.78 -7.85 7.19
N HIS A 504 -9.68 -8.49 6.04
CA HIS A 504 -9.35 -7.84 4.79
C HIS A 504 -10.48 -8.05 3.79
N LYS A 505 -11.05 -6.95 3.29
CA LYS A 505 -12.14 -7.00 2.32
C LYS A 505 -11.80 -6.20 1.07
N VAL A 506 -12.06 -6.80 -0.08
CA VAL A 506 -11.85 -6.19 -1.40
C VAL A 506 -13.16 -6.21 -2.17
N TYR A 507 -13.45 -5.06 -2.79
CA TYR A 507 -14.49 -4.91 -3.78
C TYR A 507 -13.89 -4.36 -5.07
N MET A 508 -14.18 -4.98 -6.22
CA MET A 508 -13.68 -4.56 -7.52
C MET A 508 -14.64 -4.96 -8.65
N ASP A 509 -15.02 -3.99 -9.48
CA ASP A 509 -15.78 -4.22 -10.72
C ASP A 509 -14.86 -4.08 -11.93
N ILE A 510 -14.70 -5.15 -12.69
CA ILE A 510 -13.92 -5.19 -13.94
C ILE A 510 -14.90 -5.17 -15.10
N THR A 511 -14.86 -4.10 -15.89
CA THR A 511 -15.81 -3.78 -16.96
C THR A 511 -15.10 -3.36 -18.25
N GLU A 512 -15.85 -3.03 -19.29
CA GLU A 512 -15.31 -2.69 -20.60
C GLU A 512 -14.51 -1.39 -20.59
N SER A 513 -14.87 -0.43 -19.74
CA SER A 513 -14.22 0.88 -19.63
C SER A 513 -13.04 0.90 -18.66
N GLY A 514 -13.01 -0.01 -17.71
CA GLY A 514 -11.99 -0.04 -16.67
C GLY A 514 -12.34 -0.94 -15.50
N THR A 515 -11.54 -0.75 -14.46
CA THR A 515 -11.90 -1.17 -13.11
C THR A 515 -12.63 0.01 -12.45
N GLU A 516 -13.95 -0.06 -12.41
CA GLU A 516 -14.94 0.97 -12.03
C GLU A 516 -15.02 2.32 -12.83
N ALA A 517 -16.26 2.71 -13.20
CA ALA A 517 -16.74 3.77 -14.13
C ALA A 517 -16.85 3.44 -15.62
N ALA A 518 -17.82 4.14 -16.24
CA ALA A 518 -18.33 4.04 -17.60
C ALA A 518 -18.13 5.36 -18.38
N ALA A 519 -17.60 5.23 -19.60
CA ALA A 519 -17.70 6.19 -20.71
C ALA A 519 -17.26 5.48 -22.00
N ALA A 520 -17.97 5.70 -23.11
CA ALA A 520 -17.73 5.06 -24.40
C ALA A 520 -16.76 5.89 -25.26
N THR A 521 -15.72 5.26 -25.80
CA THR A 521 -14.87 5.84 -26.86
C THR A 521 -14.59 4.80 -27.92
N SER A 522 -14.81 5.14 -29.19
CA SER A 522 -14.56 4.26 -30.34
C SER A 522 -13.10 4.35 -30.80
N VAL A 523 -12.39 3.22 -30.86
CA VAL A 523 -11.06 3.11 -31.47
C VAL A 523 -11.11 2.18 -32.67
N SER A 524 -10.58 2.61 -33.82
CA SER A 524 -10.51 1.83 -35.05
C SER A 524 -9.35 0.82 -35.02
N LEU A 525 -9.63 -0.44 -35.37
CA LEU A 525 -8.65 -1.53 -35.40
C LEU A 525 -7.88 -1.57 -36.74
N SER A 526 -6.61 -1.19 -36.75
CA SER A 526 -5.72 -1.46 -37.89
C SER A 526 -5.27 -2.93 -37.90
N ARG A 527 -5.36 -3.58 -39.06
CA ARG A 527 -4.90 -4.96 -39.30
C ARG A 527 -3.45 -4.94 -39.78
N ASP A 528 -2.51 -5.20 -38.87
CA ASP A 528 -1.16 -5.65 -39.22
C ASP A 528 -0.91 -7.10 -38.77
N GLY A 529 -0.11 -7.80 -39.58
CA GLY A 529 0.09 -9.25 -39.57
C GLY A 529 0.91 -9.76 -38.38
N GLY A 530 0.48 -10.89 -37.82
CA GLY A 530 1.05 -11.54 -36.64
C GLY A 530 0.25 -11.27 -35.37
N ARG A 531 -1.03 -11.69 -35.33
CA ARG A 531 -1.90 -11.48 -34.17
C ARG A 531 -1.89 -12.69 -33.23
N VAL A 532 -1.50 -12.49 -31.98
CA VAL A 532 -1.75 -13.46 -30.91
C VAL A 532 -3.21 -13.35 -30.45
N THR A 533 -3.83 -14.44 -30.02
CA THR A 533 -5.16 -14.41 -29.42
C THR A 533 -5.04 -14.89 -27.98
N VAL A 534 -5.35 -14.02 -27.03
CA VAL A 534 -5.34 -14.34 -25.61
C VAL A 534 -6.78 -14.51 -25.16
N ARG A 535 -7.10 -15.69 -24.60
CA ARG A 535 -8.45 -16.02 -24.11
C ARG A 535 -8.39 -16.38 -22.64
N ALA A 536 -8.87 -15.48 -21.80
CA ALA A 536 -9.03 -15.70 -20.37
C ALA A 536 -10.39 -16.39 -20.08
N ASP A 537 -10.66 -17.49 -20.79
CA ASP A 537 -11.87 -18.32 -20.67
C ASP A 537 -11.62 -19.61 -19.87
N VAL A 538 -10.55 -19.65 -19.09
CA VAL A 538 -10.07 -20.74 -18.23
C VAL A 538 -9.49 -20.10 -16.95
N PRO A 539 -9.25 -20.84 -15.86
CA PRO A 539 -8.65 -20.28 -14.66
C PRO A 539 -7.34 -19.52 -14.93
N PHE A 540 -7.17 -18.37 -14.29
CA PHE A 540 -5.99 -17.52 -14.39
C PHE A 540 -5.77 -16.79 -13.07
N PHE A 541 -4.58 -16.25 -12.86
CA PHE A 541 -4.39 -15.23 -11.84
C PHE A 541 -4.05 -13.90 -12.49
N PHE A 542 -4.29 -12.83 -11.76
CA PHE A 542 -3.92 -11.47 -12.14
C PHE A 542 -3.30 -10.75 -10.96
N PHE A 543 -2.54 -9.72 -11.27
CA PHE A 543 -2.07 -8.74 -10.29
C PHE A 543 -2.10 -7.35 -10.89
N ILE A 544 -2.36 -6.36 -10.05
CA ILE A 544 -2.33 -4.95 -10.44
C ILE A 544 -1.07 -4.35 -9.83
N MET A 545 -0.17 -3.83 -10.67
CA MET A 545 1.12 -3.30 -10.25
C MET A 545 1.18 -1.80 -10.52
N HIS A 546 1.73 -1.05 -9.57
CA HIS A 546 2.14 0.33 -9.80
C HIS A 546 3.52 0.35 -10.46
N GLU A 547 3.63 0.98 -11.63
CA GLU A 547 4.78 0.83 -12.52
C GLU A 547 6.05 1.50 -12.00
N GLU A 548 5.92 2.62 -11.28
CA GLU A 548 7.08 3.36 -10.77
C GLU A 548 7.70 2.64 -9.57
N THR A 549 6.89 2.25 -8.59
CA THR A 549 7.37 1.63 -7.35
C THR A 549 7.50 0.12 -7.43
N LYS A 550 6.93 -0.50 -8.48
CA LYS A 550 6.77 -1.97 -8.63
C LYS A 550 5.97 -2.64 -7.51
N THR A 551 5.22 -1.86 -6.74
CA THR A 551 4.36 -2.36 -5.65
C THR A 551 3.08 -2.99 -6.20
N LEU A 552 2.68 -4.14 -5.67
CA LEU A 552 1.42 -4.80 -6.01
C LEU A 552 0.26 -4.17 -5.23
N LEU A 553 -0.69 -3.60 -5.96
CA LEU A 553 -1.95 -3.10 -5.41
C LEU A 553 -2.94 -4.23 -5.15
N PHE A 554 -3.02 -5.21 -6.05
CA PHE A 554 -3.92 -6.36 -5.94
C PHE A 554 -3.27 -7.65 -6.44
N TRP A 555 -3.69 -8.76 -5.84
CA TRP A 555 -3.48 -10.11 -6.33
C TRP A 555 -4.82 -10.83 -6.39
N GLY A 556 -5.06 -11.59 -7.46
CA GLY A 556 -6.31 -12.32 -7.61
C GLY A 556 -6.20 -13.60 -8.42
N SER A 557 -6.68 -14.72 -7.87
CA SER A 557 -6.86 -16.01 -8.55
C SER A 557 -8.32 -16.16 -8.93
N VAL A 558 -8.60 -16.32 -10.24
CA VAL A 558 -9.95 -16.44 -10.79
C VAL A 558 -10.16 -17.88 -11.26
N ASN A 559 -10.82 -18.68 -10.42
CA ASN A 559 -11.20 -20.06 -10.73
C ASN A 559 -12.55 -20.15 -11.45
N THR A 560 -13.49 -19.28 -11.08
CA THR A 560 -14.84 -19.21 -11.67
C THR A 560 -15.34 -17.75 -11.58
N PRO A 561 -15.38 -16.98 -12.67
CA PRO A 561 -15.92 -15.62 -12.63
C PRO A 561 -17.43 -15.64 -12.35
N THR A 562 -17.92 -14.59 -11.71
CA THR A 562 -19.31 -14.49 -11.25
C THR A 562 -20.29 -14.55 -12.45
N PRO A 563 -21.21 -15.54 -12.53
CA PRO A 563 -21.97 -15.80 -13.76
C PRO A 563 -22.95 -14.71 -14.21
N ASN A 564 -23.26 -13.71 -13.38
CA ASN A 564 -24.29 -12.71 -13.65
C ASN A 564 -23.88 -11.32 -13.12
N PHE A 565 -23.07 -10.60 -13.89
CA PHE A 565 -22.84 -9.17 -13.65
C PHE A 565 -24.17 -8.43 -13.89
N LYS A 566 -24.91 -8.12 -12.82
CA LYS A 566 -26.08 -7.23 -12.86
C LYS A 566 -25.80 -5.96 -12.09
#